data_AF-A0A963MKU5-F1
#
_entry.id   AF-A0A963MKU5-F1
#
_cell.length_a   1.000
_cell.length_b   1.000
_cell.length_c   1.000
_cell.angle_alpha   90.00
_cell.angle_beta   90.00
_cell.angle_gamma   90.00
#
_symmetry.space_group_name_H-M   'P 1'
#
loop_
_entity.id
_entity.type
_entity.pdbx_description
1 polymer ?
#
loop_
_entity_poly.entity_id
_entity_poly.type
_entity_poly.pdbx_seq_one_letter_code
_entity_poly.pdbx_strand_id
1 'polypeptide(L)'
;MPGVFPVDLPPGLFAVISGVLGLLVGSFLNVVIHRLPKMMERDWRAHCAELTGEPPALGEPLSLARPGSRCPACGHAIRAIENVPVFSWLFLRGRCSACAAAISPRYPLVEASSGLLCAYAAFHFGYGWAALGAMLLIWCLIALTGIDLDSHLLPDSITLPLLWAGLLFNVFGTFADLPSAVIGAITGYLSLWSVYWAFKLTTGKEGMGYGDFKLLAALGAWLGW
;
A
#
# COMPACT_ATOMS: atom_id res chain seq x y z
N MET A 1 25.97 13.94 5.59
CA MET A 1 25.34 15.27 5.47
C MET A 1 24.00 15.06 4.79
N PRO A 2 22.85 15.25 5.45
CA PRO A 2 21.58 15.08 4.76
C PRO A 2 21.48 16.17 3.70
N GLY A 3 21.31 15.75 2.44
CA GLY A 3 21.26 16.61 1.27
C GLY A 3 20.13 17.62 1.39
N VAL A 4 20.50 18.85 1.73
CA VAL A 4 19.63 20.03 1.67
C VAL A 4 19.44 20.33 0.19
N PHE A 5 18.28 19.99 -0.34
CA PHE A 5 17.83 20.62 -1.58
C PHE A 5 17.61 22.11 -1.27
N PRO A 6 17.98 23.02 -2.18
CA PRO A 6 18.02 24.47 -1.93
C PRO A 6 16.62 25.13 -1.99
N VAL A 7 15.57 24.44 -1.56
CA VAL A 7 14.19 24.95 -1.61
C VAL A 7 13.69 25.15 -0.18
N ASP A 8 13.75 26.39 0.30
CA ASP A 8 13.16 26.81 1.57
C ASP A 8 11.63 26.92 1.45
N LEU A 9 10.96 25.77 1.27
CA LEU A 9 9.51 25.70 1.33
C LEU A 9 9.05 25.88 2.79
N PRO A 10 8.13 26.82 3.08
CA PRO A 10 7.54 26.93 4.42
C PRO A 10 6.99 25.57 4.87
N PRO A 11 7.28 25.11 6.10
CA PRO A 11 6.88 23.77 6.57
C PRO A 11 5.38 23.51 6.40
N GLY A 12 4.54 24.52 6.66
CA GLY A 12 3.10 24.42 6.45
C GLY A 12 2.70 24.25 4.98
N LEU A 13 3.38 24.93 4.05
CA LEU A 13 3.12 24.80 2.62
C LEU A 13 3.53 23.41 2.12
N PHE A 14 4.70 22.92 2.55
CA PHE A 14 5.16 21.57 2.21
C PHE A 14 4.21 20.49 2.74
N ALA A 15 3.72 20.62 3.97
CA ALA A 15 2.74 19.71 4.56
C ALA A 15 1.41 19.70 3.78
N VAL A 16 0.91 20.88 3.37
CA VAL A 16 -0.31 20.97 2.56
C VAL A 16 -0.13 20.31 1.19
N ILE A 17 0.98 20.59 0.49
CA ILE A 17 1.28 19.99 -0.82
C ILE A 17 1.38 18.46 -0.68
N SER A 18 2.08 17.98 0.35
CA SER A 18 2.24 16.55 0.62
C SER A 18 0.92 15.88 1.00
N GLY A 19 0.05 16.59 1.73
CA GLY A 19 -1.30 16.13 2.04
C GLY A 19 -2.18 16.00 0.80
N VAL A 20 -2.15 17.00 -0.10
CA VAL A 20 -2.87 16.94 -1.39
C VAL A 20 -2.34 15.80 -2.26
N LEU A 21 -1.02 15.64 -2.34
CA LEU A 21 -0.42 14.49 -3.02
C LEU A 21 -0.88 13.16 -2.40
N GLY A 22 -0.88 13.08 -1.07
CA GLY A 22 -1.35 11.91 -0.33
C GLY A 22 -2.82 11.57 -0.61
N LEU A 23 -3.70 12.57 -0.76
CA LEU A 23 -5.09 12.37 -1.19
C LEU A 23 -5.18 11.76 -2.60
N LEU A 24 -4.41 12.30 -3.55
CA LEU A 24 -4.37 11.83 -4.94
C LEU A 24 -3.84 10.40 -5.04
N VAL A 25 -2.73 10.12 -4.37
CA VAL A 25 -2.14 8.78 -4.32
C VAL A 25 -3.08 7.82 -3.58
N GLY A 26 -3.71 8.24 -2.48
CA GLY A 26 -4.71 7.45 -1.76
C GLY A 26 -5.90 7.02 -2.64
N SER A 27 -6.33 7.87 -3.57
CA SER A 27 -7.35 7.51 -4.54
C SER A 27 -6.88 6.39 -5.48
N PHE A 28 -5.62 6.42 -5.90
CA PHE A 28 -5.00 5.32 -6.64
C PHE A 28 -4.79 4.08 -5.77
N LEU A 29 -4.49 4.21 -4.47
CA LEU A 29 -4.36 3.06 -3.57
C LEU A 29 -5.65 2.25 -3.48
N ASN A 30 -6.83 2.87 -3.53
CA ASN A 30 -8.08 2.13 -3.63
C ASN A 30 -8.12 1.19 -4.87
N VAL A 31 -7.53 1.61 -5.98
CA VAL A 31 -7.41 0.79 -7.19
C VAL A 31 -6.45 -0.37 -6.95
N VAL A 32 -5.27 -0.10 -6.37
CA VAL A 32 -4.28 -1.13 -6.03
C VAL A 32 -4.87 -2.17 -5.10
N ILE A 33 -5.48 -1.74 -3.99
CA ILE A 33 -6.09 -2.59 -2.97
C ILE A 33 -7.12 -3.53 -3.59
N HIS A 34 -7.98 -3.00 -4.48
CA HIS A 34 -9.03 -3.80 -5.08
C HIS A 34 -8.56 -4.73 -6.22
N ARG A 35 -7.62 -4.27 -7.06
CA ARG A 35 -7.29 -4.94 -8.32
C ARG A 35 -6.09 -5.86 -8.22
N LEU A 36 -5.09 -5.52 -7.41
CA LEU A 36 -3.86 -6.30 -7.34
C LEU A 36 -4.12 -7.77 -6.91
N PRO A 37 -4.93 -8.05 -5.87
CA PRO A 37 -5.23 -9.43 -5.49
C PRO A 37 -5.97 -10.21 -6.59
N LYS A 38 -6.90 -9.54 -7.28
CA LYS A 38 -7.66 -10.13 -8.40
C LYS A 38 -6.78 -10.44 -9.61
N MET A 39 -5.79 -9.58 -9.88
CA MET A 39 -4.81 -9.83 -10.94
C MET A 39 -3.96 -11.06 -10.58
N MET A 40 -3.44 -11.12 -9.36
CA MET A 40 -2.66 -12.27 -8.89
C MET A 40 -3.45 -13.58 -8.94
N GLU A 41 -4.72 -13.56 -8.53
CA GLU A 41 -5.58 -14.75 -8.60
C GLU A 41 -5.83 -15.20 -10.04
N ARG A 42 -5.98 -14.26 -10.98
CA ARG A 42 -6.14 -14.58 -12.41
C ARG A 42 -4.87 -15.18 -12.99
N ASP A 43 -3.72 -14.61 -12.68
CA ASP A 43 -2.42 -15.12 -13.13
C ASP A 43 -2.18 -16.53 -12.57
N TRP A 44 -2.52 -16.76 -11.30
CA TRP A 44 -2.46 -18.08 -10.69
C TRP A 44 -3.35 -19.10 -11.41
N ARG A 45 -4.62 -18.76 -11.67
CA ARG A 45 -5.55 -19.65 -12.40
C ARG A 45 -5.07 -19.93 -13.83
N ALA A 46 -4.48 -18.95 -14.49
CA ALA A 46 -3.92 -19.14 -15.83
C ALA A 46 -2.77 -20.15 -15.82
N HIS A 47 -1.86 -20.08 -14.84
CA HIS A 47 -0.79 -21.07 -14.69
C HIS A 47 -1.33 -22.47 -14.37
N CYS A 48 -2.38 -22.59 -13.54
CA CYS A 48 -3.01 -23.90 -13.29
C CYS A 48 -3.64 -24.49 -14.57
N ALA A 49 -4.30 -23.66 -15.39
CA ALA A 49 -4.89 -24.10 -16.65
C ALA A 49 -3.80 -24.56 -17.64
N GLU A 50 -2.70 -23.82 -17.75
CA GLU A 50 -1.55 -24.20 -18.58
C GLU A 50 -0.97 -25.56 -18.16
N LEU A 51 -0.78 -25.78 -16.84
CA LEU A 51 -0.26 -27.04 -16.31
C LEU A 51 -1.19 -28.24 -16.52
N THR A 52 -2.50 -28.01 -16.59
CA THR A 52 -3.51 -29.06 -16.78
C THR A 52 -3.90 -29.25 -18.25
N GLY A 53 -3.39 -28.41 -19.16
CA GLY A 53 -3.76 -28.40 -20.58
C GLY A 53 -5.18 -27.85 -20.82
N GLU A 54 -5.77 -27.17 -19.84
CA GLU A 54 -7.06 -26.52 -19.97
C GLU A 54 -6.93 -25.14 -20.65
N PRO A 55 -7.91 -24.71 -21.44
CA PRO A 55 -7.90 -23.36 -22.00
C PRO A 55 -8.01 -22.31 -20.86
N PRO A 56 -7.26 -21.20 -20.92
CA PRO A 56 -7.34 -20.17 -19.90
C PRO A 56 -8.74 -19.56 -19.86
N ALA A 57 -9.23 -19.27 -18.65
CA ALA A 57 -10.51 -18.62 -18.46
C ALA A 57 -10.53 -17.24 -19.16
N LEU A 58 -11.42 -17.09 -20.15
CA LEU A 58 -11.62 -15.82 -20.85
C LEU A 58 -12.30 -14.82 -19.89
N GLY A 59 -11.61 -13.72 -19.60
CA GLY A 59 -12.14 -12.62 -18.80
C GLY A 59 -11.69 -11.27 -19.35
N GLU A 60 -12.44 -10.21 -19.03
CA GLU A 60 -12.02 -8.85 -19.43
C GLU A 60 -10.65 -8.51 -18.84
N PRO A 61 -9.70 -7.99 -19.64
CA PRO A 61 -8.37 -7.65 -19.17
C PRO A 61 -8.45 -6.63 -18.04
N LEU A 62 -7.84 -6.97 -16.91
CA LEU A 62 -7.79 -6.12 -15.71
C LEU A 62 -6.34 -5.77 -15.42
N SER A 63 -6.06 -4.48 -15.32
CA SER A 63 -4.78 -3.95 -14.87
C SER A 63 -4.99 -2.81 -13.88
N LEU A 64 -3.90 -2.31 -13.32
CA LEU A 64 -3.95 -1.12 -12.46
C LEU A 64 -4.37 0.13 -13.24
N ALA A 65 -4.05 0.21 -14.54
CA ALA A 65 -4.36 1.37 -15.38
C ALA A 65 -5.71 1.24 -16.12
N ARG A 66 -6.19 0.02 -16.39
CA ARG A 66 -7.40 -0.22 -17.19
C ARG A 66 -8.26 -1.36 -16.60
N PRO A 67 -9.60 -1.27 -16.70
CA PRO A 67 -10.40 -0.13 -17.16
C PRO A 67 -10.36 1.06 -16.17
N GLY A 68 -10.91 2.21 -16.55
CA GLY A 68 -11.07 3.35 -15.62
C GLY A 68 -12.02 3.04 -14.46
N SER A 69 -12.10 3.95 -13.48
CA SER A 69 -13.03 3.83 -12.34
C SER A 69 -14.48 3.79 -12.81
N ARG A 70 -15.28 2.86 -12.27
CA ARG A 70 -16.68 2.64 -12.64
C ARG A 70 -17.54 2.40 -11.42
N CYS A 71 -18.82 2.78 -11.50
CA CYS A 71 -19.79 2.42 -10.47
C CYS A 71 -20.05 0.90 -10.51
N PRO A 72 -19.98 0.18 -9.37
CA PRO A 72 -20.21 -1.27 -9.34
C PRO A 72 -21.67 -1.66 -9.60
N ALA A 73 -22.63 -0.75 -9.39
CA ALA A 73 -24.05 -1.04 -9.55
C ALA A 73 -24.55 -0.84 -10.99
N CYS A 74 -24.12 0.23 -11.68
CA CYS A 74 -24.63 0.58 -13.01
C CYS A 74 -23.56 0.64 -14.11
N GLY A 75 -22.28 0.44 -13.78
CA GLY A 75 -21.18 0.50 -14.75
C GLY A 75 -20.81 1.90 -15.24
N HIS A 76 -21.47 2.96 -14.73
CA HIS A 76 -21.19 4.36 -15.06
C HIS A 76 -19.70 4.66 -14.93
N ALA A 77 -19.10 5.23 -15.98
CA ALA A 77 -17.70 5.64 -15.99
C ALA A 77 -17.54 6.90 -15.15
N ILE A 78 -16.79 6.80 -14.05
CA ILE A 78 -16.58 7.90 -13.12
C ILE A 78 -15.69 8.96 -13.78
N ARG A 79 -16.21 10.19 -13.91
CA ARG A 79 -15.47 11.33 -14.48
C ARG A 79 -14.41 11.82 -13.50
N ALA A 80 -13.40 12.54 -14.00
CA ALA A 80 -12.33 13.09 -13.16
C ALA A 80 -12.85 13.94 -11.98
N ILE A 81 -13.90 14.75 -12.19
CA ILE A 81 -14.53 15.59 -11.16
C ILE A 81 -15.25 14.72 -10.10
N GLU A 82 -15.78 13.57 -10.50
CA GLU A 82 -16.42 12.60 -9.60
C GLU A 82 -15.38 11.75 -8.84
N ASN A 83 -14.11 11.85 -9.22
CA ASN A 83 -12.97 11.17 -8.63
C ASN A 83 -12.02 12.12 -7.87
N VAL A 84 -12.47 13.33 -7.53
CA VAL A 84 -11.71 14.25 -6.67
C VAL A 84 -11.71 13.68 -5.24
N PRO A 85 -10.55 13.31 -4.68
CA PRO A 85 -10.48 12.56 -3.43
C PRO A 85 -11.22 13.24 -2.28
N VAL A 86 -11.95 12.47 -1.48
CA VAL A 86 -12.78 12.87 -0.33
C VAL A 86 -13.95 13.81 -0.70
N PHE A 87 -13.68 14.90 -1.42
CA PHE A 87 -14.64 15.93 -1.76
C PHE A 87 -15.76 15.41 -2.66
N SER A 88 -15.46 14.62 -3.71
CA SER A 88 -16.51 14.11 -4.60
C SER A 88 -17.51 13.24 -3.85
N TRP A 89 -17.02 12.41 -2.93
CA TRP A 89 -17.87 11.56 -2.08
C TRP A 89 -18.75 12.40 -1.16
N LEU A 90 -18.20 13.45 -0.52
CA LEU A 90 -18.97 14.36 0.34
C LEU A 90 -20.06 15.11 -0.45
N PHE A 91 -19.71 15.69 -1.61
CA PHE A 91 -20.67 16.42 -2.45
C PHE A 91 -21.77 15.52 -3.03
N LEU A 92 -21.41 14.30 -3.42
CA LEU A 92 -22.37 13.29 -3.88
C LEU A 92 -23.09 12.56 -2.73
N ARG A 93 -22.82 12.93 -1.47
CA ARG A 93 -23.39 12.33 -0.25
C ARG A 93 -23.23 10.81 -0.21
N GLY A 94 -22.07 10.33 -0.66
CA GLY A 94 -21.73 8.92 -0.74
C GLY A 94 -22.58 8.12 -1.73
N ARG A 95 -23.06 8.75 -2.81
CA ARG A 95 -23.90 8.08 -3.82
C ARG A 95 -23.35 8.28 -5.23
N CYS A 96 -23.66 7.34 -6.12
CA CYS A 96 -23.35 7.50 -7.54
C CYS A 96 -24.21 8.62 -8.15
N SER A 97 -23.60 9.47 -8.99
CA SER A 97 -24.28 10.55 -9.71
C SER A 97 -25.32 10.07 -10.72
N ALA A 98 -25.16 8.85 -11.27
CA ALA A 98 -26.04 8.30 -12.30
C ALA A 98 -27.19 7.46 -11.71
N CYS A 99 -26.90 6.54 -10.79
CA CYS A 99 -27.89 5.59 -10.27
C CYS A 99 -28.25 5.78 -8.79
N ALA A 100 -27.66 6.76 -8.10
CA ALA A 100 -27.86 7.04 -6.67
C ALA A 100 -27.53 5.87 -5.70
N ALA A 101 -26.92 4.78 -6.20
CA ALA A 101 -26.44 3.67 -5.38
C ALA A 101 -25.36 4.16 -4.41
N ALA A 102 -25.33 3.58 -3.21
CA ALA A 102 -24.37 3.94 -2.18
C ALA A 102 -22.94 3.55 -2.58
N ILE A 103 -21.99 4.45 -2.35
CA ILE A 103 -20.55 4.25 -2.51
C ILE A 103 -19.94 4.07 -1.13
N SER A 104 -19.18 3.00 -0.94
CA SER A 104 -18.59 2.64 0.36
C SER A 104 -17.77 3.80 0.96
N PRO A 105 -17.86 4.05 2.29
CA PRO A 105 -17.02 5.03 2.97
C PRO A 105 -15.54 4.63 3.02
N ARG A 106 -15.19 3.40 2.62
CA ARG A 106 -13.80 2.94 2.52
C ARG A 106 -12.96 3.82 1.59
N TYR A 107 -13.52 4.24 0.46
CA TYR A 107 -12.80 5.06 -0.52
C TYR A 107 -12.29 6.37 0.08
N PRO A 108 -13.15 7.24 0.66
CA PRO A 108 -12.69 8.48 1.28
C PRO A 108 -11.86 8.23 2.55
N LEU A 109 -12.02 7.10 3.25
CA LEU A 109 -11.18 6.77 4.41
C LEU A 109 -9.72 6.50 4.00
N VAL A 110 -9.49 5.72 2.94
CA VAL A 110 -8.14 5.44 2.40
C VAL A 110 -7.50 6.72 1.86
N GLU A 111 -8.30 7.56 1.18
CA GLU A 111 -7.83 8.85 0.68
C GLU A 111 -7.44 9.78 1.82
N ALA A 112 -8.32 9.96 2.81
CA ALA A 112 -8.09 10.83 3.96
C ALA A 112 -6.92 10.36 4.83
N SER A 113 -6.81 9.06 5.10
CA SER A 113 -5.68 8.52 5.89
C SER A 113 -4.35 8.76 5.19
N SER A 114 -4.29 8.53 3.87
CA SER A 114 -3.09 8.81 3.07
C SER A 114 -2.75 10.31 3.07
N GLY A 115 -3.73 11.18 2.87
CA GLY A 115 -3.53 12.63 2.90
C GLY A 115 -3.03 13.13 4.27
N LEU A 116 -3.70 12.72 5.35
CA LEU A 116 -3.36 13.16 6.70
C LEU A 116 -1.98 12.64 7.14
N LEU A 117 -1.67 11.37 6.89
CA LEU A 117 -0.38 10.79 7.26
C LEU A 117 0.77 11.37 6.44
N CYS A 118 0.58 11.65 5.14
CA CYS A 118 1.58 12.34 4.33
C CYS A 118 1.82 13.79 4.80
N ALA A 119 0.76 14.53 5.13
CA ALA A 119 0.89 15.87 5.69
C ALA A 119 1.64 15.85 7.03
N TYR A 120 1.33 14.88 7.89
CA TYR A 120 2.03 14.68 9.16
C TYR A 120 3.50 14.34 8.96
N ALA A 121 3.81 13.39 8.08
CA ALA A 121 5.19 13.01 7.78
C ALA A 121 6.00 14.19 7.22
N ALA A 122 5.41 14.95 6.30
CA ALA A 122 6.04 16.14 5.73
C ALA A 122 6.29 17.25 6.76
N PHE A 123 5.35 17.44 7.70
CA PHE A 123 5.52 18.39 8.81
C PHE A 123 6.61 17.93 9.79
N HIS A 124 6.67 16.64 10.09
CA HIS A 124 7.62 16.08 11.06
C HIS A 124 9.06 16.02 10.53
N PHE A 125 9.25 15.50 9.31
CA PHE A 125 10.57 15.29 8.73
C PHE A 125 11.10 16.49 7.94
N GLY A 126 10.21 17.43 7.57
CA GLY A 126 10.56 18.54 6.70
C GLY A 126 10.88 18.11 5.27
N TYR A 127 11.24 19.07 4.42
CA TYR A 127 11.60 18.78 3.04
C TYR A 127 12.90 17.94 2.99
N GLY A 128 12.85 16.74 2.40
CA GLY A 128 14.03 15.90 2.22
C GLY A 128 13.72 14.42 1.98
N TRP A 129 14.79 13.61 1.93
CA TRP A 129 14.71 12.16 1.70
C TRP A 129 13.93 11.42 2.78
N ALA A 130 14.00 11.87 4.04
CA ALA A 130 13.24 11.28 5.14
C ALA A 130 11.73 11.44 4.95
N ALA A 131 11.24 12.62 4.56
CA ALA A 131 9.81 12.79 4.26
C ALA A 131 9.38 11.93 3.06
N LEU A 132 10.19 11.88 2.00
CA LEU A 132 9.87 11.06 0.82
C LEU A 132 9.81 9.57 1.16
N GLY A 133 10.78 9.07 1.92
CA GLY A 133 10.79 7.68 2.40
C GLY A 133 9.60 7.38 3.31
N ALA A 134 9.26 8.28 4.24
CA ALA A 134 8.11 8.11 5.12
C ALA A 134 6.79 8.07 4.34
N MET A 135 6.60 8.93 3.33
CA MET A 135 5.42 8.90 2.46
C MET A 135 5.31 7.58 1.68
N LEU A 136 6.43 7.08 1.13
CA LEU A 136 6.47 5.79 0.44
C LEU A 136 6.07 4.65 1.38
N LEU A 137 6.65 4.62 2.59
CA LEU A 137 6.32 3.64 3.62
C LEU A 137 4.81 3.70 3.98
N ILE A 138 4.27 4.90 4.20
CA ILE A 138 2.85 5.12 4.49
C ILE A 138 1.96 4.56 3.38
N TRP A 139 2.24 4.88 2.11
CA TRP A 139 1.43 4.40 0.99
C TRP A 139 1.44 2.88 0.87
N CYS A 140 2.60 2.25 1.03
CA CYS A 140 2.72 0.80 1.03
C CYS A 140 1.96 0.17 2.19
N LEU A 141 2.06 0.71 3.41
CA LEU A 141 1.36 0.18 4.58
C LEU A 141 -0.16 0.34 4.47
N ILE A 142 -0.66 1.46 3.94
CA ILE A 142 -2.09 1.65 3.68
C ILE A 142 -2.58 0.62 2.65
N ALA A 143 -1.84 0.41 1.56
CA ALA A 143 -2.19 -0.58 0.56
C ALA A 143 -2.20 -2.01 1.13
N LEU A 144 -1.14 -2.39 1.86
CA LEU A 144 -1.02 -3.70 2.49
C LEU A 144 -2.14 -3.94 3.51
N THR A 145 -2.44 -2.97 4.37
CA THR A 145 -3.55 -3.06 5.33
C THR A 145 -4.88 -3.25 4.61
N GLY A 146 -5.12 -2.49 3.53
CA GLY A 146 -6.35 -2.61 2.77
C GLY A 146 -6.50 -3.97 2.08
N ILE A 147 -5.41 -4.54 1.55
CA ILE A 147 -5.41 -5.85 0.89
C ILE A 147 -5.56 -6.97 1.93
N ASP A 148 -4.85 -6.86 3.05
CA ASP A 148 -4.92 -7.83 4.14
C ASP A 148 -6.33 -7.92 4.71
N LEU A 149 -7.00 -6.79 4.96
CA LEU A 149 -8.39 -6.79 5.45
C LEU A 149 -9.40 -7.46 4.49
N ASP A 150 -9.13 -7.46 3.18
CA ASP A 150 -10.03 -8.04 2.19
C ASP A 150 -9.76 -9.51 1.89
N SER A 151 -8.49 -9.90 1.92
CA SER A 151 -8.03 -11.19 1.36
C SER A 151 -7.11 -11.97 2.28
N HIS A 152 -6.69 -11.38 3.41
CA HIS A 152 -5.69 -11.94 4.33
C HIS A 152 -4.38 -12.31 3.60
N LEU A 153 -4.03 -11.54 2.57
CA LEU A 153 -2.84 -11.72 1.74
C LEU A 153 -1.95 -10.48 1.82
N LEU A 154 -0.64 -10.71 1.89
CA LEU A 154 0.37 -9.65 1.77
C LEU A 154 1.21 -9.90 0.51
N PRO A 155 0.98 -9.14 -0.58
CA PRO A 155 1.62 -9.40 -1.85
C PRO A 155 3.13 -9.09 -1.84
N ASP A 156 3.92 -10.05 -2.32
CA ASP A 156 5.37 -9.93 -2.46
C ASP A 156 5.79 -8.77 -3.37
N SER A 157 4.94 -8.39 -4.32
CA SER A 157 5.14 -7.23 -5.19
C SER A 157 5.11 -5.88 -4.45
N ILE A 158 4.68 -5.85 -3.19
CA ILE A 158 4.76 -4.67 -2.31
C ILE A 158 5.73 -4.93 -1.16
N THR A 159 5.64 -6.07 -0.47
CA THR A 159 6.44 -6.33 0.74
C THR A 159 7.94 -6.43 0.46
N LEU A 160 8.35 -7.11 -0.61
CA LEU A 160 9.77 -7.26 -0.94
C LEU A 160 10.41 -5.94 -1.41
N PRO A 161 9.81 -5.17 -2.34
CA PRO A 161 10.32 -3.85 -2.66
C PRO A 161 10.36 -2.92 -1.45
N LEU A 162 9.38 -3.02 -0.54
CA LEU A 162 9.36 -2.21 0.68
C LEU A 162 10.55 -2.53 1.59
N LEU A 163 10.91 -3.80 1.77
CA LEU A 163 12.09 -4.21 2.53
C LEU A 163 13.37 -3.62 1.93
N TRP A 164 13.58 -3.80 0.62
CA TRP A 164 14.76 -3.30 -0.06
C TRP A 164 14.84 -1.78 -0.05
N ALA A 165 13.70 -1.09 -0.18
CA ALA A 165 13.63 0.36 -0.06
C ALA A 165 14.07 0.82 1.34
N GLY A 166 13.61 0.17 2.41
CA GLY A 166 14.02 0.51 3.78
C GLY A 166 15.52 0.41 3.99
N LEU A 167 16.14 -0.68 3.52
CA LEU A 167 17.59 -0.82 3.55
C LEU A 167 18.30 0.27 2.73
N LEU A 168 17.80 0.58 1.52
CA LEU A 168 18.37 1.61 0.66
C LEU A 168 18.30 3.01 1.30
N PHE A 169 17.17 3.38 1.92
CA PHE A 169 17.03 4.64 2.64
C PHE A 169 18.00 4.72 3.82
N ASN A 170 18.23 3.60 4.51
CA ASN A 170 19.14 3.53 5.66
C ASN A 170 20.62 3.35 5.31
N VAL A 171 20.99 3.15 4.03
CA VAL A 171 22.39 3.25 3.57
C VAL A 171 22.99 4.62 3.95
N PHE A 172 22.18 5.67 3.91
CA PHE A 172 22.60 7.04 4.24
C PHE A 172 22.22 7.47 5.66
N GLY A 173 21.75 6.55 6.51
CA GLY A 173 21.32 6.85 7.87
C GLY A 173 20.06 7.72 7.94
N THR A 174 19.11 7.53 7.03
CA THR A 174 17.91 8.38 6.93
C THR A 174 16.96 8.21 8.12
N PHE A 175 16.71 6.97 8.55
CA PHE A 175 15.82 6.65 9.68
C PHE A 175 16.55 5.90 10.79
N ALA A 176 17.45 4.97 10.42
CA ALA A 176 18.31 4.22 11.31
C ALA A 176 19.69 4.01 10.67
N ASP A 177 20.70 3.66 11.46
CA ASP A 177 21.98 3.21 10.93
C ASP A 177 21.82 1.85 10.22
N LEU A 178 22.63 1.61 9.18
CA LEU A 178 22.50 0.41 8.35
C LEU A 178 22.66 -0.90 9.14
N PRO A 179 23.63 -1.05 10.08
CA PRO A 179 23.69 -2.22 10.94
C PRO A 179 22.38 -2.48 11.71
N SER A 180 21.82 -1.45 12.34
CA SER A 180 20.54 -1.58 13.06
C SER A 180 19.39 -1.96 12.13
N ALA A 181 19.31 -1.38 10.93
CA ALA A 181 18.30 -1.73 9.93
C ALA A 181 18.41 -3.18 9.44
N VAL A 182 19.63 -3.66 9.19
CA VAL A 182 19.86 -5.06 8.78
C VAL A 182 19.51 -6.02 9.91
N ILE A 183 19.93 -5.72 11.14
CA ILE A 183 19.57 -6.53 12.32
C ILE A 183 18.06 -6.53 12.51
N GLY A 184 17.41 -5.36 12.43
CA GLY A 184 15.95 -5.24 12.51
C GLY A 184 15.22 -6.07 11.47
N ALA A 185 15.71 -6.09 10.22
CA ALA A 185 15.12 -6.93 9.18
C ALA A 185 15.27 -8.43 9.49
N ILE A 186 16.45 -8.85 9.96
CA ILE A 186 16.73 -10.24 10.33
C ILE A 186 15.88 -10.66 11.53
N THR A 187 15.86 -9.88 12.61
CA THR A 187 15.10 -10.18 13.83
C THR A 187 13.59 -10.11 13.58
N GLY A 188 13.13 -9.15 12.79
CA GLY A 188 11.74 -9.06 12.33
C GLY A 188 11.31 -10.33 11.59
N TYR A 189 12.08 -10.79 10.61
CA TYR A 189 11.76 -12.04 9.91
C TYR A 189 11.80 -13.26 10.83
N LEU A 190 12.91 -13.43 11.57
CA LEU A 190 13.17 -14.63 12.37
C LEU A 190 12.24 -14.75 13.57
N SER A 191 11.74 -13.65 14.13
CA SER A 191 10.82 -13.69 15.27
C SER A 191 9.52 -14.42 14.93
N LEU A 192 8.80 -13.99 13.89
CA LEU A 192 7.56 -14.64 13.46
C LEU A 192 7.80 -16.01 12.84
N TRP A 193 8.91 -16.17 12.12
CA TRP A 193 9.31 -17.48 11.59
C TRP A 193 9.52 -18.52 12.70
N SER A 194 10.16 -18.13 13.80
CA SER A 194 10.38 -19.00 14.95
C SER A 194 9.06 -19.37 15.63
N VAL A 195 8.16 -18.41 15.81
CA VAL A 195 6.81 -18.65 16.36
C VAL A 195 6.02 -19.60 15.46
N TYR A 196 6.06 -19.40 14.13
CA TYR A 196 5.41 -20.29 13.18
C TYR A 196 5.91 -21.73 13.28
N TRP A 197 7.22 -21.94 13.33
CA TRP A 197 7.78 -23.29 13.44
C TRP A 197 7.48 -23.94 14.78
N ALA A 198 7.57 -23.20 15.89
CA ALA A 198 7.17 -23.71 17.19
C ALA A 198 5.70 -24.15 17.20
N PHE A 199 4.82 -23.34 16.61
CA PHE A 199 3.40 -23.68 16.47
C PHE A 199 3.18 -24.90 15.55
N LYS A 200 3.85 -24.95 14.40
CA LYS A 200 3.70 -26.04 13.42
C LYS A 200 4.20 -27.37 13.99
N LEU A 201 5.32 -27.37 14.72
CA LEU A 201 5.87 -28.57 15.35
C LEU A 201 4.99 -29.08 16.50
N THR A 202 4.33 -28.19 17.25
CA THR A 202 3.48 -28.56 18.38
C THR A 202 2.06 -28.97 17.97
N THR A 203 1.50 -28.34 16.94
CA THR A 203 0.10 -28.56 16.53
C THR A 203 -0.06 -29.39 15.25
N GLY A 204 1.02 -29.55 14.47
CA GLY A 204 0.97 -30.15 13.14
C GLY A 204 0.23 -29.29 12.09
N LYS A 205 -0.18 -28.06 12.43
CA LYS A 205 -0.96 -27.17 11.57
C LYS A 205 -0.18 -25.93 11.20
N GLU A 206 -0.50 -25.35 10.05
CA GLU A 206 0.04 -24.05 9.64
C GLU A 206 -0.78 -22.94 10.29
N GLY A 207 -0.11 -22.10 11.09
CA GLY A 207 -0.79 -21.11 11.94
C GLY A 207 -0.74 -19.66 11.43
N MET A 208 0.16 -19.33 10.49
CA MET A 208 0.41 -17.96 10.05
C MET A 208 0.96 -17.93 8.61
N GLY A 209 0.61 -16.88 7.87
CA GLY A 209 1.06 -16.70 6.49
C GLY A 209 2.50 -16.18 6.42
N TYR A 210 3.25 -16.61 5.40
CA TYR A 210 4.63 -16.15 5.20
C TYR A 210 4.76 -14.65 4.86
N GLY A 211 3.65 -14.00 4.48
CA GLY A 211 3.61 -12.57 4.21
C GLY A 211 3.94 -11.72 5.44
N ASP A 212 3.50 -12.15 6.62
CA ASP A 212 3.70 -11.43 7.88
C ASP A 212 5.18 -11.32 8.24
N PHE A 213 5.95 -12.38 7.96
CA PHE A 213 7.39 -12.43 8.25
C PHE A 213 8.12 -11.38 7.40
N LYS A 214 7.71 -11.25 6.13
CA LYS A 214 8.29 -10.29 5.18
C LYS A 214 7.91 -8.86 5.55
N LEU A 215 6.67 -8.62 5.99
CA LEU A 215 6.23 -7.30 6.42
C LEU A 215 6.99 -6.86 7.69
N LEU A 216 7.12 -7.74 8.69
CA LEU A 216 7.86 -7.38 9.90
C LEU A 216 9.35 -7.16 9.62
N ALA A 217 9.94 -7.96 8.73
CA ALA A 217 11.29 -7.73 8.22
C ALA A 217 11.42 -6.38 7.50
N ALA A 218 10.44 -6.01 6.67
CA ALA A 218 10.41 -4.71 6.02
C ALA A 218 10.37 -3.58 7.06
N LEU A 219 9.48 -3.67 8.07
CA LEU A 219 9.42 -2.67 9.13
C LEU A 219 10.75 -2.53 9.89
N GLY A 220 11.41 -3.65 10.21
CA GLY A 220 12.75 -3.65 10.80
C GLY A 220 13.81 -3.01 9.90
N ALA A 221 13.72 -3.20 8.58
CA ALA A 221 14.60 -2.52 7.61
C ALA A 221 14.42 -1.00 7.58
N TRP A 222 13.21 -0.48 7.86
CA TRP A 222 12.93 0.95 7.93
C TRP A 222 13.27 1.55 9.30
N LEU A 223 12.96 0.86 10.39
CA LEU A 223 12.95 1.42 11.74
C LEU A 223 14.11 0.97 12.65
N GLY A 224 14.83 -0.10 12.29
CA GLY A 224 15.82 -0.72 13.16
C GLY A 224 15.21 -1.72 14.14
N TRP A 225 15.95 -2.05 15.21
CA TRP A 225 15.58 -3.01 16.25
C TRP A 225 15.56 -2.37 17.65
#